data_AF-A0A935XMZ4-F1
#
_entry.id   AF-A0A935XMZ4-F1
#
_cell.length_a   1.000
_cell.length_b   1.000
_cell.length_c   1.000
_cell.angle_alpha   90.00
_cell.angle_beta   90.00
_cell.angle_gamma   90.00
#
_symmetry.space_group_name_H-M   'P 1'
#
loop_
_entity.id
_entity.type
_entity.pdbx_description
1 polymer ?
#
loop_
_entity_poly.entity_id
_entity_poly.type
_entity_poly.pdbx_seq_one_letter_code
_entity_poly.pdbx_strand_id
1 'polypeptide(L)'
;MRRQYDFSTARRGAVIPAPAGKTRITIRLDDDILHWYRAQVDATGGGNYQTLINDTLRRAMHETVEPLEAVLRRVVREEIGPRPVAQRKVKRAKK
;
A
#
# COMPACT_ATOMS: atom_id res chain seq x y z
N MET A 1 36.53 -16.13 23.59
CA MET A 1 35.73 -14.88 23.58
C MET A 1 35.91 -14.17 24.91
N ARG A 2 36.12 -12.84 24.92
CA ARG A 2 36.24 -12.08 26.17
C ARG A 2 34.87 -11.82 26.78
N ARG A 3 34.78 -11.92 28.11
CA ARG A 3 33.50 -11.82 28.85
C ARG A 3 32.95 -10.39 28.91
N GLN A 4 33.79 -9.37 28.78
CA GLN A 4 33.39 -7.97 28.90
C GLN A 4 34.27 -7.10 27.99
N TYR A 5 33.64 -6.15 27.30
CA TYR A 5 34.32 -5.13 26.52
C TYR A 5 34.03 -3.77 27.15
N ASP A 6 35.10 -3.04 27.49
CA ASP A 6 35.01 -1.67 27.95
C ASP A 6 34.91 -0.72 26.75
N PHE A 7 33.80 0.00 26.67
CA PHE A 7 33.50 0.97 25.61
C PHE A 7 33.55 2.42 26.11
N SER A 8 34.14 2.66 27.28
CA SER A 8 34.29 4.01 27.88
C SER A 8 34.97 5.02 26.96
N THR A 9 35.83 4.56 26.05
CA THR A 9 36.56 5.39 25.07
C THR A 9 36.06 5.24 23.63
N ALA A 10 34.99 4.47 23.41
CA ALA A 10 34.47 4.23 22.07
C ALA A 10 33.79 5.50 21.52
N ARG A 11 34.33 6.03 20.41
CA ARG A 11 33.66 7.09 19.66
C ARG A 11 32.46 6.50 18.92
N ARG A 12 31.25 6.95 19.28
CA ARG A 12 30.05 6.67 18.49
C ARG A 12 30.26 7.27 17.11
N GLY A 13 30.28 6.42 16.08
CA GLY A 13 30.36 6.89 14.68
C GLY A 13 29.23 7.86 14.36
N ALA A 14 29.42 8.68 13.32
CA ALA A 14 28.40 9.60 12.85
C ALA A 14 27.08 8.86 12.66
N VAL A 15 26.04 9.28 13.38
CA VAL A 15 24.67 8.87 13.07
C VAL A 15 24.43 9.41 11.67
N ILE A 16 24.52 8.53 10.67
CA ILE A 16 24.27 8.91 9.28
C ILE A 16 22.89 9.57 9.27
N PRO A 17 22.78 10.88 8.96
CA PRO A 17 21.50 11.54 8.95
C PRO A 17 20.63 10.82 7.92
N ALA A 18 19.36 10.62 8.26
CA ALA A 18 18.43 10.02 7.32
C ALA A 18 18.46 10.84 6.01
N PRO A 19 18.36 10.19 4.84
CA PRO A 19 18.31 10.89 3.56
C PRO A 19 17.22 11.97 3.59
N ALA A 20 17.49 13.13 2.95
CA ALA A 20 16.54 14.24 2.90
C ALA A 20 15.14 13.75 2.47
N GLY A 21 14.10 14.13 3.21
CA GLY A 21 12.72 13.73 2.95
C GLY A 21 12.27 12.39 3.57
N LYS A 22 13.15 11.67 4.29
CA LYS A 22 12.77 10.46 5.04
C LYS A 22 12.86 10.70 6.54
N THR A 23 11.73 10.62 7.23
CA THR A 23 11.66 10.73 8.70
C THR A 23 11.76 9.34 9.32
N ARG A 24 12.73 9.13 10.22
CA ARG A 24 12.80 7.89 11.00
C ARG A 24 11.67 7.88 12.04
N ILE A 25 10.74 6.96 11.89
CA ILE A 25 9.66 6.72 12.86
C ILE A 25 9.89 5.40 13.57
N THR A 26 9.46 5.30 14.83
CA THR A 26 9.41 4.03 15.57
C THR A 26 7.95 3.63 15.66
N ILE A 27 7.55 2.63 14.87
CA ILE A 27 6.19 2.10 14.84
C ILE A 27 6.24 0.59 15.10
N ARG A 28 5.17 0.06 15.70
CA ARG A 28 4.96 -1.39 15.74
C ARG A 28 4.20 -1.78 14.47
N LEU A 29 4.69 -2.81 13.79
CA LEU A 29 4.05 -3.41 12.63
C LEU A 29 3.97 -4.90 12.89
N ASP A 30 2.89 -5.53 12.44
CA ASP A 30 2.69 -6.97 12.65
C ASP A 30 3.76 -7.78 11.90
N ASP A 31 4.15 -8.90 12.49
CA ASP A 31 5.25 -9.74 11.99
C ASP A 31 4.90 -10.40 10.65
N ASP A 32 3.62 -10.69 10.42
CA ASP A 32 3.12 -11.26 9.16
C ASP A 32 3.27 -10.27 7.99
N ILE A 33 2.98 -8.99 8.20
CA ILE A 33 3.18 -7.93 7.22
C ILE A 33 4.67 -7.82 6.88
N LEU A 34 5.54 -7.77 7.89
CA LEU A 34 6.99 -7.74 7.69
C LEU A 34 7.50 -8.95 6.92
N HIS A 35 7.00 -10.14 7.26
CA HIS A 35 7.37 -11.38 6.60
C HIS A 35 6.93 -11.39 5.13
N TRP A 36 5.70 -10.94 4.85
CA TRP A 36 5.17 -10.85 3.49
C TRP A 36 6.03 -9.95 2.59
N TYR A 37 6.36 -8.74 3.06
CA TYR A 37 7.20 -7.82 2.28
C TYR A 37 8.64 -8.31 2.11
N ARG A 38 9.20 -9.01 3.10
CA ARG A 38 10.52 -9.65 2.97
C ARG A 38 10.52 -10.73 1.89
N ALA A 39 9.53 -11.62 1.91
CA ALA A 39 9.41 -12.68 0.92
C ALA A 39 9.29 -12.13 -0.51
N GLN A 40 8.56 -11.02 -0.71
CA GLN A 40 8.46 -10.37 -2.02
C GLN A 40 9.80 -9.81 -2.52
N VAL A 41 10.56 -9.19 -1.62
CA VAL A 41 11.88 -8.64 -1.94
C VAL A 41 12.89 -9.75 -2.26
N ASP A 42 12.88 -10.82 -1.47
CA ASP A 42 13.76 -11.96 -1.67
C ASP A 42 13.48 -12.65 -3.01
N ALA A 43 12.21 -12.77 -3.39
CA ALA A 43 11.79 -13.29 -4.69
C ALA A 43 12.28 -12.45 -5.88
N THR A 44 12.53 -11.15 -5.68
CA THR A 44 12.97 -10.21 -6.74
C THR A 44 14.50 -10.09 -6.82
N GLY A 45 15.26 -10.94 -6.09
CA GLY A 45 16.72 -10.93 -6.12
C GLY A 45 17.36 -10.04 -5.07
N GLY A 46 16.64 -9.71 -4.00
CA GLY A 46 17.13 -8.90 -2.88
C GLY A 46 16.88 -7.39 -3.08
N GLY A 47 16.67 -6.70 -1.96
CA GLY A 47 16.26 -5.30 -1.97
C GLY A 47 15.86 -4.79 -0.58
N ASN A 48 15.23 -3.62 -0.53
CA ASN A 48 14.83 -2.99 0.73
C ASN A 48 13.30 -3.09 0.93
N TYR A 49 12.87 -3.95 1.85
CA TYR A 49 11.45 -4.11 2.22
C TYR A 49 10.82 -2.79 2.70
N GLN A 50 11.61 -1.88 3.28
CA GLN A 50 11.13 -0.56 3.68
C GLN A 50 10.73 0.30 2.47
N THR A 51 11.41 0.15 1.32
CA THR A 51 11.04 0.85 0.09
C THR A 51 9.69 0.35 -0.40
N LEU A 52 9.49 -0.96 -0.43
CA LEU A 52 8.23 -1.59 -0.83
C LEU A 52 7.06 -1.18 0.07
N ILE A 53 7.26 -1.16 1.38
CA ILE A 53 6.25 -0.68 2.33
C ILE A 53 5.90 0.78 2.05
N ASN A 54 6.90 1.65 1.84
CA ASN A 54 6.64 3.07 1.54
C ASN A 54 5.90 3.26 0.21
N ASP A 55 6.23 2.46 -0.81
CA ASP A 55 5.56 2.51 -2.10
C ASP A 55 4.11 2.05 -1.99
N THR A 56 3.82 1.00 -1.22
CA THR A 56 2.43 0.58 -0.95
C THR A 56 1.66 1.66 -0.21
N LEU A 57 2.25 2.27 0.83
CA LEU A 57 1.60 3.38 1.55
C LEU A 57 1.32 4.55 0.60
N ARG A 58 2.26 4.87 -0.30
CA ARG A 58 2.07 5.90 -1.32
C ARG A 58 0.93 5.55 -2.28
N ARG A 59 0.85 4.30 -2.74
CA ARG A 59 -0.27 3.83 -3.58
C ARG A 59 -1.60 3.94 -2.85
N ALA A 60 -1.65 3.52 -1.59
CA ALA A 60 -2.85 3.63 -0.76
C ALA A 60 -3.31 5.10 -0.60
N MET A 61 -2.37 6.06 -0.50
CA MET A 61 -2.70 7.49 -0.50
C MET A 61 -3.28 8.00 -1.83
N HIS A 62 -2.94 7.37 -2.95
CA HIS A 62 -3.47 7.73 -4.27
C HIS A 62 -4.77 6.98 -4.59
N GLU A 63 -4.93 5.74 -4.15
CA GLU A 63 -6.16 4.93 -4.32
C GLU A 63 -7.33 5.44 -3.47
N THR A 64 -7.06 6.12 -2.36
CA THR A 64 -8.11 6.85 -1.62
C THR A 64 -8.64 8.07 -2.38
N VAL A 65 -7.94 8.56 -3.41
CA VAL A 65 -8.36 9.72 -4.21
C VAL A 65 -9.31 9.33 -5.35
N GLU A 66 -9.18 8.12 -5.89
CA GLU A 66 -10.25 7.47 -6.67
C GLU A 66 -10.26 5.98 -6.38
N PRO A 67 -11.33 5.43 -5.76
CA PRO A 67 -11.44 4.00 -5.60
C PRO A 67 -11.42 3.37 -6.99
N LEU A 68 -10.56 2.37 -7.20
CA LEU A 68 -10.47 1.59 -8.44
C LEU A 68 -11.86 1.12 -8.92
N GLU A 69 -12.79 0.92 -8.00
CA GLU A 69 -14.20 0.63 -8.26
C GLU A 69 -14.90 1.70 -9.12
N ALA A 70 -14.62 3.00 -8.91
CA ALA A 70 -15.18 4.09 -9.71
C ALA A 70 -14.66 4.06 -11.16
N VAL A 71 -13.36 3.83 -11.32
CA VAL A 71 -12.72 3.68 -12.64
C VAL A 71 -13.28 2.44 -13.36
N LEU A 72 -13.38 1.30 -12.66
CA LEU A 72 -13.94 0.07 -13.21
C LEU A 72 -15.43 0.22 -13.57
N ARG A 73 -16.25 0.85 -12.72
CA ARG A 73 -17.67 1.12 -13.00
C ARG A 73 -17.84 2.02 -14.22
N ARG A 74 -16.96 3.01 -14.42
CA ARG A 74 -16.98 3.88 -15.59
C ARG A 74 -16.70 3.09 -16.86
N VAL A 75 -15.60 2.34 -16.89
CA VAL A 75 -15.21 1.54 -18.06
C VAL A 75 -16.28 0.49 -18.41
N VAL A 76 -16.83 -0.20 -17.41
CA VAL A 76 -17.90 -1.19 -17.60
C VAL A 76 -19.19 -0.55 -18.16
N ARG A 77 -19.52 0.68 -17.74
CA ARG A 77 -20.71 1.40 -18.23
C ARG A 77 -20.52 1.95 -19.64
N GLU A 78 -19.30 2.32 -20.00
CA GLU A 78 -18.92 2.77 -21.35
C GLU A 78 -18.97 1.60 -22.35
N GLU A 79 -18.49 0.40 -21.97
CA GLU A 79 -18.45 -0.77 -22.88
C GLU A 79 -19.79 -1.52 -23.04
N ILE A 80 -20.65 -1.55 -22.01
CA ILE A 80 -21.89 -2.36 -22.03
C ILE A 80 -23.11 -1.56 -22.52
N GLY A 81 -23.02 -0.23 -22.57
CA GLY A 81 -24.11 0.66 -22.97
C GLY A 81 -25.34 0.61 -22.03
N PRO A 82 -26.14 1.70 -21.94
CA PRO A 82 -27.34 1.69 -21.12
C PRO A 82 -28.36 0.73 -21.74
N ARG A 83 -28.57 -0.43 -21.11
CA ARG A 83 -29.66 -1.33 -21.48
C ARG A 83 -30.99 -0.56 -21.32
N PRO A 84 -31.80 -0.39 -22.36
CA PRO A 84 -33.08 0.29 -22.22
C PRO A 84 -33.97 -0.58 -21.33
N VAL A 85 -34.21 -0.11 -20.10
CA VAL A 85 -35.24 -0.66 -19.23
C VAL A 85 -36.58 -0.41 -19.92
N ALA A 86 -37.11 -1.44 -20.57
CA ALA A 86 -38.44 -1.44 -21.15
C ALA A 86 -39.45 -1.09 -20.05
N GLN A 87 -39.99 0.13 -20.11
CA GLN A 87 -41.07 0.58 -19.24
C GLN A 87 -42.28 -0.32 -19.49
N ARG A 88 -42.56 -1.27 -18.59
CA ARG A 88 -43.84 -2.00 -18.58
C ARG A 88 -44.94 -1.00 -18.24
N LYS A 89 -45.62 -0.48 -19.27
CA LYS A 89 -46.90 0.21 -19.12
C LYS A 89 -47.89 -0.77 -18.48
N VAL A 90 -48.17 -0.61 -17.19
CA VAL A 90 -49.27 -1.31 -16.54
C VAL A 90 -50.57 -0.69 -17.07
N LYS A 91 -51.17 -1.32 -18.08
CA LYS A 91 -52.56 -1.05 -18.45
C LYS A 91 -53.44 -1.56 -17.30
N ARG A 92 -53.86 -0.68 -16.39
CA ARG A 92 -54.99 -0.98 -15.49
C ARG A 92 -56.28 -0.85 -16.30
N ALA A 93 -56.93 -1.99 -16.48
CA ALA A 93 -58.22 -2.13 -17.14
C ALA A 93 -59.33 -1.48 -16.31
N LYS A 94 -60.28 -0.89 -17.04
CA LYS A 94 -61.50 -0.25 -16.59
C LYS A 94 -62.53 -1.34 -16.26
N LYS A 95 -63.03 -1.40 -15.03
CA LYS A 95 -64.43 -1.76 -14.71
C LYS A 95 -64.77 -1.31 -13.30
#